data_AF-A0A4Y6I613-F1
#
_entry.id   AF-A0A4Y6I613-F1
#
_cell.length_a   1.000
_cell.length_b   1.000
_cell.length_c   1.000
_cell.angle_alpha   90.00
_cell.angle_beta   90.00
_cell.angle_gamma   90.00
#
_symmetry.space_group_name_H-M   'P 1'
#
loop_
_entity.id
_entity.type
_entity.pdbx_description
1 polymer ?
#
loop_
_entity_poly.entity_id
_entity_poly.type
_entity_poly.pdbx_seq_one_letter_code
_entity_poly.pdbx_strand_id
1 'polypeptide(L)'
;MLFSHKDTPASAFDNIYKSINNYTYFYGGLYYFLNSISILATFFNGIIAIIFLAGTVKYENNVFTTFLNEPSSNFVILSAIVNSIIAFISGILSFFVINKKYLFYKAKKNLLKFEKLYYRSKLYIYKDLEKLDAQFLLYKRALNLIEFDRFKTYDLKGKHNETHK
;
A
#
# COMPACT_ATOMS: atom_id res chain seq x y z
N MET A 1 3.61 -21.24 12.57
CA MET A 1 2.93 -21.72 13.80
C MET A 1 1.68 -20.89 14.00
N LEU A 2 0.52 -21.45 13.67
CA LEU A 2 -0.77 -20.80 13.90
C LEU A 2 -1.64 -21.81 14.65
N PHE A 3 -2.17 -21.37 15.79
CA PHE A 3 -3.07 -22.04 16.73
C PHE A 3 -2.43 -22.72 17.96
N SER A 4 -2.70 -22.09 19.11
CA SER A 4 -2.60 -22.66 20.45
C SER A 4 -3.91 -23.40 20.76
N HIS A 5 -3.88 -24.42 21.61
CA HIS A 5 -5.00 -25.33 21.93
C HIS A 5 -6.26 -24.63 22.50
N LYS A 6 -6.22 -23.30 22.74
CA LYS A 6 -7.33 -22.46 23.23
C LYS A 6 -8.00 -21.61 22.15
N ASP A 7 -7.57 -21.69 20.90
CA ASP A 7 -8.11 -20.86 19.82
C ASP A 7 -9.42 -21.46 19.27
N THR A 8 -10.54 -20.79 19.57
CA THR A 8 -11.83 -21.08 18.90
C THR A 8 -11.78 -20.65 17.43
N PRO A 9 -12.59 -21.23 16.53
CA PRO A 9 -12.64 -20.76 15.14
C PRO A 9 -13.02 -19.27 15.02
N ALA A 10 -13.80 -18.75 15.98
CA ALA A 10 -14.09 -17.32 16.08
C ALA A 10 -12.85 -16.47 16.42
N SER A 11 -12.01 -16.92 17.35
CA SER A 11 -10.76 -16.19 17.67
C SER A 11 -9.74 -16.30 16.53
N ALA A 12 -9.73 -17.42 15.80
CA ALA A 12 -8.95 -17.58 14.58
C ALA A 12 -9.35 -16.57 13.50
N PHE A 13 -10.66 -16.36 13.29
CA PHE A 13 -11.17 -15.31 12.42
C PHE A 13 -10.70 -13.91 12.87
N ASP A 14 -10.78 -13.61 14.16
CA ASP A 14 -10.39 -12.30 14.68
C ASP A 14 -8.90 -12.02 14.52
N ASN A 15 -8.05 -13.05 14.69
CA ASN A 15 -6.62 -12.97 14.43
C ASN A 15 -6.34 -12.66 12.95
N ILE A 16 -7.04 -13.34 12.04
CA ILE A 16 -7.00 -13.06 10.62
C ILE A 16 -7.40 -11.60 10.32
N TYR A 17 -8.53 -11.15 10.85
CA TYR A 17 -9.02 -9.79 10.62
C TYR A 17 -8.04 -8.75 11.15
N LYS A 18 -7.47 -8.97 12.34
CA LYS A 18 -6.46 -8.11 12.95
C LYS A 18 -5.20 -8.03 12.09
N SER A 19 -4.73 -9.15 11.56
CA SER A 19 -3.58 -9.21 10.66
C SER A 19 -3.82 -8.39 9.39
N ILE A 20 -4.95 -8.61 8.70
CA ILE A 20 -5.32 -7.83 7.50
C ILE A 20 -5.48 -6.34 7.81
N ASN A 21 -6.04 -6.00 8.96
CA ASN A 21 -6.14 -4.62 9.43
C ASN A 21 -4.77 -3.98 9.67
N ASN A 22 -3.84 -4.69 10.29
CA ASN A 22 -2.48 -4.22 10.51
C ASN A 22 -1.74 -3.99 9.18
N TYR A 23 -1.86 -4.92 8.23
CA TYR A 23 -1.31 -4.73 6.88
C TYR A 23 -1.92 -3.52 6.19
N THR A 24 -3.23 -3.30 6.32
CA THR A 24 -3.90 -2.12 5.75
C THR A 24 -3.29 -0.82 6.29
N TYR A 25 -3.08 -0.72 7.60
CA TYR A 25 -2.44 0.45 8.22
C TYR A 25 -0.96 0.58 7.82
N PHE A 26 -0.21 -0.51 7.78
CA PHE A 26 1.20 -0.50 7.40
C PHE A 26 1.39 -0.01 5.96
N TYR A 27 0.65 -0.57 4.99
CA TYR A 27 0.76 -0.14 3.60
C TYR A 27 0.18 1.26 3.37
N GLY A 28 -0.86 1.65 4.11
CA GLY A 28 -1.36 3.03 4.08
C GLY A 28 -0.32 4.02 4.62
N GLY A 29 0.33 3.69 5.74
CA GLY A 29 1.40 4.49 6.33
C GLY A 29 2.61 4.62 5.39
N LEU A 30 3.07 3.51 4.80
CA LEU A 30 4.14 3.52 3.80
C LEU A 30 3.79 4.38 2.59
N TYR A 31 2.55 4.33 2.11
CA TYR A 31 2.11 5.14 0.97
C TYR A 31 2.27 6.63 1.29
N TYR A 32 1.75 7.09 2.43
CA TYR A 32 1.89 8.49 2.82
C TYR A 32 3.34 8.87 3.12
N PHE A 33 4.10 8.01 3.79
CA PHE A 33 5.50 8.25 4.11
C PHE A 33 6.37 8.44 2.85
N LEU A 34 6.24 7.56 1.86
CA LEU A 34 6.98 7.67 0.59
C LEU A 34 6.61 8.95 -0.17
N ASN A 35 5.33 9.32 -0.18
CA ASN A 35 4.89 10.57 -0.82
C ASN A 35 5.43 11.80 -0.07
N SER A 36 5.48 11.77 1.27
CA SER A 36 6.05 12.86 2.07
C SER A 36 7.55 13.05 1.80
N ILE A 37 8.31 11.97 1.58
CA ILE A 37 9.73 12.08 1.19
C ILE A 37 9.86 12.85 -0.13
N SER A 38 9.04 12.54 -1.13
CA SER A 38 9.08 13.24 -2.42
C SER A 38 8.75 14.73 -2.28
N ILE A 39 7.76 15.08 -1.44
CA ILE A 39 7.39 16.47 -1.16
C ILE A 39 8.56 17.20 -0.47
N LEU A 40 9.15 16.60 0.57
CA LEU A 40 10.26 17.20 1.30
C LEU A 40 11.50 17.37 0.42
N ALA A 41 11.86 16.35 -0.37
CA ALA A 41 12.98 16.42 -1.31
C ALA A 41 12.80 17.56 -2.33
N THR A 42 11.59 17.72 -2.85
CA THR A 42 11.26 18.81 -3.78
C THR A 42 11.34 20.18 -3.10
N PHE A 43 10.83 20.29 -1.88
CA PHE A 43 10.86 21.53 -1.10
C PHE A 43 12.30 21.97 -0.77
N PHE A 44 13.15 21.06 -0.29
CA PHE A 44 14.56 21.36 0.00
C PHE A 44 15.33 21.75 -1.27
N ASN A 45 15.12 21.07 -2.38
CA ASN A 45 15.67 21.48 -3.67
C ASN A 45 15.24 22.89 -4.06
N GLY A 46 13.97 23.23 -3.85
CA GLY A 46 13.45 24.58 -4.10
C GLY A 46 14.19 25.63 -3.29
N ILE A 47 14.41 25.40 -2.00
CA ILE A 47 15.18 26.32 -1.14
C ILE A 47 16.62 26.49 -1.65
N ILE A 48 17.32 25.39 -1.94
CA ILE A 48 18.70 25.43 -2.45
C ILE A 48 18.77 26.20 -3.77
N ALA A 49 17.83 25.95 -4.69
CA ALA A 49 17.76 26.63 -5.97
C ALA A 49 17.50 28.13 -5.84
N ILE A 50 16.60 28.54 -4.92
CA ILE A 50 16.32 29.96 -4.66
C ILE A 50 17.55 30.67 -4.09
N ILE A 51 18.24 30.06 -3.11
CA ILE A 51 19.46 30.65 -2.51
C ILE A 51 20.55 30.77 -3.58
N PHE A 52 20.77 29.72 -4.37
CA PHE A 52 21.72 29.75 -5.47
C PHE A 52 21.40 30.87 -6.47
N LEU A 53 20.15 30.94 -6.94
CA LEU A 53 19.72 31.94 -7.91
C LEU A 53 19.88 33.37 -7.37
N ALA A 54 19.50 33.61 -6.11
CA ALA A 54 19.69 34.89 -5.45
C ALA A 54 21.18 35.29 -5.37
N GLY A 55 22.07 34.34 -5.09
CA GLY A 55 23.52 34.55 -5.08
C GLY A 55 24.14 34.82 -6.46
N THR A 56 23.47 34.47 -7.57
CA THR A 56 23.98 34.77 -8.92
C THR A 56 23.72 36.20 -9.39
N VAL A 57 22.86 36.95 -8.69
CA VAL A 57 22.57 38.35 -9.02
C VAL A 57 23.80 39.22 -8.77
N LYS A 58 24.25 39.94 -9.81
CA LYS A 58 25.38 40.87 -9.74
C LYS A 58 24.95 42.15 -9.01
N TYR A 59 25.10 42.15 -7.69
CA TYR A 59 24.91 43.29 -6.80
C TYR A 59 26.12 43.40 -5.86
N GLU A 60 26.55 44.62 -5.54
CA GLU A 60 27.67 44.84 -4.61
C GLU A 60 27.34 44.27 -3.22
N ASN A 61 28.23 43.46 -2.66
CA ASN A 61 28.03 42.78 -1.36
C ASN A 61 26.74 41.94 -1.28
N ASN A 62 26.49 41.11 -2.31
CA ASN A 62 25.38 40.17 -2.27
C ASN A 62 25.52 39.16 -1.11
N VAL A 63 24.67 39.30 -0.09
CA VAL A 63 24.65 38.46 1.12
C VAL A 63 24.23 37.01 0.83
N PHE A 64 23.63 36.75 -0.34
CA PHE A 64 23.22 35.42 -0.77
C PHE A 64 24.31 34.67 -1.54
N THR A 65 25.46 35.28 -1.82
CA THR A 65 26.60 34.57 -2.40
C THR A 65 27.19 33.63 -1.36
N THR A 66 27.09 32.32 -1.63
CA THR A 66 27.56 31.26 -0.71
C THR A 66 28.46 30.27 -1.45
N PHE A 67 28.93 29.21 -0.76
CA PHE A 67 29.69 28.11 -1.36
C PHE A 67 28.95 27.43 -2.54
N LEU A 68 27.62 27.59 -2.62
CA LEU A 68 26.80 27.09 -3.71
C LEU A 68 27.11 27.79 -5.04
N ASN A 69 27.61 29.03 -5.01
CA ASN A 69 27.89 29.87 -6.17
C ASN A 69 29.34 29.80 -6.65
N GLU A 70 30.18 29.00 -6.01
CA GLU A 70 31.57 28.82 -6.42
C GLU A 70 31.65 28.18 -7.81
N PRO A 71 32.49 28.69 -8.74
CA PRO A 71 32.57 28.17 -10.12
C PRO A 71 32.94 26.69 -10.23
N SER A 72 33.62 26.14 -9.22
CA SER A 72 33.99 24.73 -9.10
C SER A 72 32.88 23.85 -8.50
N SER A 73 31.81 24.45 -7.98
CA SER A 73 30.76 23.76 -7.23
C SER A 73 29.65 23.28 -8.17
N ASN A 74 29.65 21.99 -8.48
CA ASN A 74 28.54 21.31 -9.15
C ASN A 74 27.45 20.82 -8.17
N PHE A 75 27.50 21.26 -6.91
CA PHE A 75 26.67 20.75 -5.82
C PHE A 75 25.17 20.92 -6.10
N VAL A 76 24.76 22.05 -6.65
CA VAL A 76 23.33 22.34 -6.94
C VAL A 76 22.80 21.40 -8.02
N ILE A 77 23.57 21.17 -9.08
CA ILE A 77 23.18 20.25 -10.16
C ILE A 77 23.14 18.81 -9.65
N LEU A 78 24.17 18.39 -8.91
CA LEU A 78 24.25 17.03 -8.39
C LEU A 78 23.12 16.72 -7.39
N SER A 79 22.85 17.63 -6.45
CA SER A 79 21.76 17.49 -5.49
C SER A 79 20.40 17.47 -6.17
N ALA A 80 20.18 18.29 -7.20
CA ALA A 80 18.96 18.27 -8.00
C ALA A 80 18.74 16.92 -8.72
N ILE A 81 19.80 16.36 -9.32
CA ILE A 81 19.75 15.05 -9.99
C ILE A 81 19.44 13.95 -8.97
N VAL A 82 20.17 13.89 -7.87
CA VAL A 82 20.00 12.86 -6.82
C VAL A 82 18.58 12.91 -6.26
N ASN A 83 18.09 14.09 -5.89
CA ASN A 83 16.73 14.24 -5.34
C ASN A 83 15.64 13.92 -6.38
N SER A 84 15.86 14.23 -7.66
CA SER A 84 14.92 13.85 -8.73
C SER A 84 14.84 12.33 -8.90
N ILE A 85 15.97 11.62 -8.85
CA ILE A 85 16.02 10.16 -8.90
C ILE A 85 15.30 9.56 -7.69
N ILE A 86 15.57 10.06 -6.47
CA ILE A 86 14.90 9.61 -5.25
C ILE A 86 13.40 9.83 -5.35
N ALA A 87 12.95 11.04 -5.72
CA ALA A 87 11.53 11.36 -5.83
C ALA A 87 10.83 10.48 -6.88
N PHE A 88 11.49 10.20 -8.02
CA PHE A 88 10.99 9.32 -9.06
C PHE A 88 10.82 7.87 -8.56
N ILE A 89 11.85 7.30 -7.93
CA ILE A 89 11.81 5.93 -7.38
C ILE A 89 10.76 5.84 -6.27
N SER A 90 10.72 6.80 -5.35
CA SER A 90 9.71 6.87 -4.29
C SER A 90 8.30 6.97 -4.85
N GLY A 91 8.09 7.76 -5.91
CA GLY A 91 6.83 7.87 -6.62
C GLY A 91 6.38 6.54 -7.23
N ILE A 92 7.25 5.88 -8.00
CA ILE A 92 6.96 4.58 -8.63
C ILE A 92 6.61 3.52 -7.57
N LEU A 93 7.41 3.40 -6.51
CA LEU A 93 7.17 2.44 -5.45
C LEU A 93 5.84 2.71 -4.74
N SER A 94 5.56 3.98 -4.44
CA SER A 94 4.32 4.39 -3.80
C SER A 94 3.09 4.06 -4.65
N PHE A 95 3.11 4.42 -5.94
CA PHE A 95 1.97 4.26 -6.84
C PHE A 95 1.72 2.82 -7.31
N PHE A 96 2.76 2.07 -7.67
CA PHE A 96 2.57 0.75 -8.28
C PHE A 96 2.63 -0.39 -7.28
N VAL A 97 3.54 -0.32 -6.30
CA VAL A 97 3.77 -1.43 -5.37
C VAL A 97 2.91 -1.26 -4.11
N ILE A 98 3.06 -0.12 -3.44
CA ILE A 98 2.44 0.09 -2.14
C ILE A 98 0.94 0.34 -2.27
N ASN A 99 0.51 1.21 -3.18
CA ASN A 99 -0.92 1.49 -3.39
C ASN A 99 -1.70 0.23 -3.83
N LYS A 100 -1.14 -0.60 -4.72
CA LYS A 100 -1.77 -1.86 -5.12
C LYS A 100 -1.98 -2.79 -3.91
N LYS A 101 -0.96 -2.96 -3.07
CA LYS A 101 -1.07 -3.76 -1.84
C LYS A 101 -2.05 -3.14 -0.84
N TYR A 102 -2.00 -1.83 -0.65
CA TYR A 102 -2.93 -1.11 0.22
C TYR A 102 -4.39 -1.33 -0.19
N LEU A 103 -4.72 -1.12 -1.47
CA LEU A 103 -6.06 -1.34 -2.00
C LEU A 103 -6.50 -2.79 -1.86
N PHE A 104 -5.59 -3.74 -2.10
CA PHE A 104 -5.86 -5.16 -1.88
C PHE A 104 -6.27 -5.44 -0.42
N TYR A 105 -5.43 -5.08 0.56
CA TYR A 105 -5.74 -5.35 1.97
C TYR A 105 -6.97 -4.58 2.46
N LYS A 106 -7.19 -3.36 1.97
CA LYS A 106 -8.40 -2.57 2.26
C LYS A 106 -9.66 -3.28 1.75
N ALA A 107 -9.65 -3.81 0.53
CA ALA A 107 -10.77 -4.59 -0.01
C ALA A 107 -11.02 -5.86 0.80
N LYS A 108 -9.97 -6.63 1.12
CA LYS A 108 -10.09 -7.84 1.96
C LYS A 108 -10.62 -7.54 3.36
N LYS A 109 -10.16 -6.46 3.99
CA LYS A 109 -10.66 -5.98 5.28
C LYS A 109 -12.15 -5.74 5.23
N ASN A 110 -12.65 -5.06 4.20
CA ASN A 110 -14.07 -4.77 4.04
C ASN A 110 -14.89 -6.05 3.85
N LEU A 111 -14.43 -6.99 3.00
CA LEU A 111 -15.09 -8.27 2.81
C LEU A 111 -15.19 -9.06 4.12
N LEU A 112 -14.09 -9.17 4.88
CA LEU A 112 -14.10 -9.83 6.18
C LEU A 112 -15.02 -9.12 7.19
N LYS A 113 -15.06 -7.78 7.18
CA LYS A 113 -15.98 -7.00 8.01
C LYS A 113 -17.44 -7.34 7.70
N PHE A 114 -17.80 -7.42 6.41
CA PHE A 114 -19.14 -7.82 5.98
C PHE A 114 -19.47 -9.26 6.38
N GLU A 115 -18.55 -10.20 6.19
CA GLU A 115 -18.75 -11.59 6.60
C GLU A 115 -19.00 -11.73 8.12
N LYS A 116 -18.22 -10.99 8.93
CA LYS A 116 -18.44 -10.91 10.39
C LYS A 116 -19.81 -10.34 10.74
N LEU A 117 -20.30 -9.38 9.96
CA LEU A 117 -21.62 -8.76 10.17
C LEU A 117 -22.75 -9.76 9.87
N TYR A 118 -22.63 -10.55 8.80
CA TYR A 118 -23.59 -11.61 8.49
C TYR A 118 -23.63 -12.69 9.58
N TYR A 119 -22.46 -13.11 10.07
CA TYR A 119 -22.36 -14.04 11.19
C TYR A 119 -23.04 -13.50 12.45
N ARG A 120 -22.73 -12.26 12.85
CA ARG A 120 -23.30 -11.63 14.05
C ARG A 120 -24.82 -11.45 13.95
N SER A 121 -25.31 -11.14 12.76
CA SER A 121 -26.73 -10.93 12.51
C SER A 121 -27.49 -12.24 12.29
N LYS A 122 -26.82 -13.40 12.32
CA LYS A 122 -27.38 -14.73 11.99
C LYS A 122 -28.18 -14.72 10.68
N LEU A 123 -27.65 -14.07 9.66
CA LEU A 123 -28.32 -13.96 8.36
C LEU A 123 -27.86 -15.05 7.39
N TYR A 124 -28.71 -15.36 6.41
CA TYR A 124 -28.44 -16.28 5.30
C TYR A 124 -27.88 -17.63 5.79
N ILE A 125 -26.63 -17.92 5.42
CA ILE A 125 -25.91 -19.17 5.69
C ILE A 125 -25.70 -19.44 7.19
N TYR A 126 -25.92 -18.46 8.07
CA TYR A 126 -25.71 -18.59 9.52
C TYR A 126 -27.01 -18.72 10.33
N LYS A 127 -28.18 -18.65 9.69
CA LYS A 127 -29.47 -18.53 10.38
C LYS A 127 -29.80 -19.74 11.26
N ASP A 128 -29.59 -20.93 10.73
CA ASP A 128 -30.02 -22.19 11.35
C ASP A 128 -28.84 -23.06 11.82
N LEU A 129 -27.62 -22.51 11.85
CA LEU A 129 -26.43 -23.23 12.28
C LEU A 129 -26.24 -23.20 13.79
N GLU A 130 -25.78 -24.33 14.33
CA GLU A 130 -25.30 -24.39 15.71
C GLU A 130 -24.06 -23.49 15.87
N LYS A 131 -23.83 -23.02 17.10
CA LYS A 131 -22.80 -22.00 17.38
C LYS A 131 -21.41 -22.41 16.89
N LEU A 132 -21.02 -23.67 17.09
CA LEU A 132 -19.69 -24.15 16.72
C LEU A 132 -19.53 -24.28 15.20
N ASP A 133 -20.54 -24.80 14.51
CA ASP A 133 -20.56 -24.89 13.05
C ASP A 133 -20.56 -23.53 12.38
N ALA A 134 -21.32 -22.58 12.92
CA ALA A 134 -21.33 -21.20 12.45
C ALA A 134 -19.95 -20.54 12.59
N GLN A 135 -19.24 -20.80 13.69
CA GLN A 135 -17.87 -20.29 13.90
C GLN A 135 -16.87 -20.92 12.93
N PHE A 136 -16.96 -22.24 12.71
CA PHE A 136 -16.09 -22.93 11.76
C PHE A 136 -16.33 -22.45 10.33
N LEU A 137 -17.60 -22.27 9.93
CA LEU A 137 -17.96 -21.74 8.62
C LEU A 137 -17.43 -20.31 8.42
N LEU A 138 -17.54 -19.45 9.44
CA LEU A 138 -16.97 -18.10 9.43
C LEU A 138 -15.45 -18.14 9.18
N TYR A 139 -14.73 -18.97 9.92
CA TYR A 139 -13.29 -19.14 9.74
C TYR A 139 -12.93 -19.64 8.34
N LYS A 140 -13.60 -20.70 7.86
CA LYS A 140 -13.39 -21.27 6.52
C LYS A 140 -13.60 -20.21 5.42
N ARG A 141 -14.67 -19.42 5.53
CA ARG A 141 -14.96 -18.36 4.56
C ARG A 141 -13.93 -17.24 4.62
N ALA A 142 -13.44 -16.88 5.80
CA ALA A 142 -12.36 -15.91 5.93
C ALA A 142 -11.07 -16.35 5.20
N LEU A 143 -10.69 -17.62 5.31
CA LEU A 143 -9.56 -18.17 4.55
C LEU A 143 -9.80 -18.02 3.05
N ASN A 144 -10.96 -18.45 2.54
CA ASN A 144 -11.31 -18.32 1.13
C ASN A 144 -11.28 -16.86 0.65
N LEU A 145 -11.77 -15.93 1.46
CA LEU A 145 -11.76 -14.50 1.13
C LEU A 145 -10.34 -13.95 1.00
N ILE A 146 -9.40 -14.41 1.82
CA ILE A 146 -7.98 -14.01 1.76
C ILE A 146 -7.29 -14.68 0.57
N GLU A 147 -7.60 -15.95 0.31
CA GLU A 147 -6.93 -16.79 -0.68
C GLU A 147 -7.41 -16.60 -2.13
N PHE A 148 -8.34 -15.69 -2.39
CA PHE A 148 -8.98 -15.47 -3.71
C PHE A 148 -8.02 -15.14 -4.89
N ASP A 149 -6.70 -15.17 -4.69
CA ASP A 149 -5.68 -15.05 -5.74
C ASP A 149 -5.02 -16.39 -6.14
N ARG A 150 -5.26 -17.50 -5.43
CA ARG A 150 -4.55 -18.76 -5.73
C ARG A 150 -5.06 -19.50 -6.98
N PHE A 151 -6.29 -19.25 -7.44
CA PHE A 151 -6.88 -19.95 -8.59
C PHE A 151 -7.86 -19.09 -9.40
N LYS A 152 -7.36 -18.02 -10.03
CA LYS A 152 -7.82 -17.68 -11.38
C LYS A 152 -6.75 -18.12 -12.35
N THR A 153 -6.55 -19.43 -12.46
CA THR A 153 -6.02 -20.01 -13.69
C THR A 153 -7.00 -19.58 -14.77
N TYR A 154 -6.64 -18.57 -15.55
CA TYR A 154 -7.30 -18.33 -16.82
C TYR A 154 -7.07 -19.60 -17.63
N ASP A 155 -8.12 -20.40 -17.80
CA ASP A 155 -8.11 -21.41 -18.84
C ASP A 155 -8.20 -20.66 -20.17
N LEU A 156 -7.04 -20.35 -20.76
CA LEU A 156 -6.91 -19.83 -22.12
C LEU A 156 -7.07 -20.97 -23.15
N LYS A 157 -7.91 -21.97 -22.88
CA LYS A 157 -8.31 -22.99 -23.84
C LYS A 157 -9.83 -23.16 -23.79
N GLY A 158 -10.50 -22.49 -24.72
CA GLY A 158 -11.95 -22.68 -24.88
C GLY A 158 -12.66 -21.72 -25.82
N LYS A 159 -11.94 -21.06 -26.74
CA LYS A 159 -12.54 -20.42 -27.92
C LYS A 159 -11.72 -20.77 -29.15
N HIS A 160 -12.06 -21.90 -29.76
CA HIS A 160 -12.03 -22.08 -31.20
C HIS A 160 -12.99 -23.21 -31.59
N ASN A 161 -14.17 -22.77 -32.07
CA ASN A 161 -15.06 -23.34 -33.09
C ASN A 161 -15.67 -24.73 -32.84
N GLU A 162 -17.00 -24.85 -32.67
CA GLU A 162 -17.99 -25.02 -33.77
C GLU A 162 -17.56 -26.16 -34.71
N THR A 163 -18.28 -27.29 -34.78
CA THR A 163 -19.56 -27.35 -35.50
C THR A 163 -20.44 -28.54 -35.08
N HIS A 164 -21.73 -28.25 -34.89
CA HIS A 164 -22.80 -29.17 -35.26
C HIS A 164 -22.70 -29.47 -36.76
N LYS A 165 -22.66 -30.75 -37.11
CA LYS A 165 -23.39 -31.38 -38.23
C LYS A 165 -23.42 -32.89 -38.01
#